data_AF-A0A351HTB7-F1
#
_entry.id   AF-A0A351HTB7-F1
#
_cell.length_a   1.000
_cell.length_b   1.000
_cell.length_c   1.000
_cell.angle_alpha   90.00
_cell.angle_beta   90.00
_cell.angle_gamma   90.00
#
_symmetry.space_group_name_H-M   'P 1'
#
loop_
_entity.id
_entity.type
_entity.pdbx_description
1 polymer ?
#
loop_
_entity_poly.entity_id
_entity_poly.type
_entity_poly.pdbx_seq_one_letter_code
_entity_poly.pdbx_strand_id
1 'polypeptide(L)' 'MSDYILNKDYFIAVIEDLIEMAEEKKEYFIQLDSAIGDGDHGMNLSIGFREVSKNLEEWKSEDINTIF' A
#
# COMPACT_ATOMS: atom_id res chain seq x y z
N MET A 1 -26.56 -9.81 -5.67
CA MET A 1 -25.10 -9.50 -5.68
C MET A 1 -25.00 -8.08 -6.17
N SER A 2 -24.41 -7.16 -5.40
CA SER A 2 -24.08 -5.84 -5.94
C SER A 2 -22.91 -6.01 -6.90
N ASP A 3 -23.00 -5.44 -8.09
CA ASP A 3 -21.84 -5.36 -8.98
C ASP A 3 -20.79 -4.49 -8.30
N TYR A 4 -19.64 -5.08 -7.98
CA TYR A 4 -18.48 -4.33 -7.51
C TYR A 4 -17.86 -3.64 -8.72
N ILE A 5 -17.97 -2.31 -8.75
CA ILE A 5 -17.32 -1.49 -9.78
C ILE A 5 -15.92 -1.14 -9.27
N LEU A 6 -14.90 -1.77 -9.87
CA LEU A 6 -13.49 -1.51 -9.56
C LEU A 6 -13.00 -0.27 -10.35
N ASN A 7 -13.48 0.90 -9.96
CA ASN A 7 -13.10 2.18 -10.58
C ASN A 7 -11.85 2.78 -9.92
N LYS A 8 -11.37 3.93 -10.43
CA LYS A 8 -10.20 4.63 -9.87
C LYS A 8 -10.33 4.87 -8.38
N ASP A 9 -11.48 5.36 -7.93
CA ASP A 9 -11.70 5.69 -6.52
C ASP A 9 -11.58 4.46 -5.62
N TYR A 10 -12.05 3.30 -6.08
CA TYR A 10 -11.86 2.03 -5.38
C TYR A 10 -10.37 1.70 -5.21
N PHE A 11 -9.57 1.81 -6.27
CA PHE A 11 -8.13 1.51 -6.18
C PHE A 11 -7.37 2.53 -5.34
N ILE A 12 -7.75 3.81 -5.38
CA ILE A 12 -7.19 4.84 -4.49
C ILE A 12 -7.48 4.48 -3.04
N ALA A 13 -8.71 4.09 -2.70
CA ALA A 13 -9.07 3.68 -1.34
C ALA A 13 -8.27 2.44 -0.90
N VAL A 14 -8.07 1.46 -1.79
CA VAL A 14 -7.21 0.30 -1.50
C VAL A 14 -5.76 0.73 -1.22
N ILE A 15 -5.21 1.69 -1.97
CA ILE A 15 -3.87 2.21 -1.71
C ILE A 15 -3.81 2.92 -0.34
N GLU A 16 -4.82 3.70 0.02
CA GLU A 16 -4.91 4.34 1.34
C GLU A 16 -4.92 3.30 2.48
N ASP A 17 -5.73 2.24 2.36
CA ASP A 17 -5.78 1.14 3.31
C ASP A 17 -4.42 0.41 3.41
N LEU A 18 -3.74 0.22 2.27
CA LEU A 18 -2.41 -0.41 2.24
C LEU A 18 -1.34 0.45 2.90
N ILE A 19 -1.40 1.78 2.76
CA ILE A 19 -0.50 2.71 3.44
C ILE A 19 -0.63 2.58 4.95
N GLU A 20 -1.86 2.58 5.48
CA GLU A 20 -2.12 2.41 6.92
C GLU A 20 -1.64 1.04 7.40
N MET A 21 -2.01 -0.02 6.68
CA MET A 21 -1.64 -1.40 7.00
C MET A 21 -0.12 -1.60 7.04
N ALA A 22 0.63 -1.03 6.08
CA ALA A 22 2.09 -1.14 6.02
C ALA A 22 2.78 -0.56 7.26
N GLU A 23 2.25 0.54 7.82
CA GLU A 23 2.77 1.14 9.05
C GLU A 23 2.31 0.39 10.31
N GLU A 24 1.01 0.08 10.42
CA GLU A 24 0.45 -0.58 11.61
C GLU A 24 0.99 -2.00 11.80
N LYS A 25 1.20 -2.73 10.71
CA LYS A 25 1.68 -4.12 10.72
C LYS A 25 3.18 -4.23 10.50
N LYS A 26 3.91 -3.11 10.43
CA LYS A 26 5.36 -3.08 10.17
C LYS A 26 6.13 -4.09 11.03
N GLU A 27 5.98 -4.03 12.34
CA GLU A 27 6.69 -4.93 13.27
C GLU A 27 6.24 -6.39 13.14
N TYR A 28 4.97 -6.61 12.84
CA TYR A 28 4.45 -7.96 12.59
C TYR A 28 5.10 -8.58 11.35
N PHE A 29 5.25 -7.81 10.26
CA PHE A 29 5.90 -8.29 9.05
C PHE A 29 7.41 -8.47 9.22
N ILE A 30 8.09 -7.60 9.99
CA ILE A 30 9.49 -7.81 10.36
C ILE A 30 9.65 -9.14 11.11
N GLN A 31 8.78 -9.44 12.07
CA GLN A 31 8.85 -10.67 12.86
C GLN A 31 8.57 -11.91 12.01
N LEU A 32 7.56 -11.86 11.14
CA LEU A 32 7.26 -12.96 10.21
C LEU A 32 8.43 -13.24 9.27
N ASP A 33 9.00 -12.19 8.68
CA ASP A 33 10.10 -12.30 7.74
C ASP A 33 11.39 -12.72 8.44
N SER A 34 11.68 -12.22 9.64
CA SER A 34 12.84 -12.66 10.45
C SER A 34 12.82 -14.16 10.78
N ALA A 35 11.64 -14.79 10.79
CA ALA A 35 11.52 -16.22 11.07
C ALA A 35 12.01 -17.10 9.91
N ILE A 36 12.00 -16.60 8.67
CA ILE A 36 12.30 -17.39 7.45
C ILE A 36 13.13 -16.64 6.39
N GLY A 37 13.56 -15.41 6.67
CA GLY A 37 14.19 -14.45 5.76
C GLY A 37 15.15 -13.52 6.51
N ASP A 38 15.35 -12.30 6.02
CA ASP A 38 16.30 -11.33 6.58
C ASP A 38 15.66 -10.27 7.51
N GLY A 39 14.32 -10.27 7.60
CA GLY A 39 13.59 -9.43 8.53
C GLY A 39 13.40 -7.99 8.05
N ASP A 40 13.70 -7.70 6.79
CA ASP A 40 13.60 -6.35 6.25
C ASP A 40 12.22 -6.03 5.67
N HIS A 41 11.36 -7.04 5.47
CA HIS A 41 10.15 -6.88 4.67
C HIS A 41 9.20 -5.80 5.20
N GLY A 42 8.90 -5.80 6.51
CA GLY A 42 8.04 -4.77 7.09
C GLY A 42 8.62 -3.37 6.97
N MET A 43 9.95 -3.23 7.12
CA MET A 43 10.63 -1.95 6.93
C MET A 43 10.55 -1.49 5.46
N ASN A 44 10.76 -2.40 4.52
CA ASN A 44 10.68 -2.13 3.08
C ASN A 44 9.27 -1.70 2.67
N LEU A 45 8.21 -2.36 3.18
CA LEU A 45 6.83 -1.95 2.97
C LEU A 45 6.56 -0.54 3.54
N SER A 46 6.97 -0.28 4.78
CA SER A 46 6.83 1.04 5.40
C SER A 46 7.50 2.14 4.57
N ILE A 47 8.75 1.94 4.13
CA ILE A 47 9.47 2.91 3.30
C ILE A 47 8.76 3.14 1.96
N GLY A 48 8.39 2.06 1.27
CA GLY A 48 7.73 2.15 -0.04
C GLY A 48 6.37 2.84 0.04
N PHE A 49 5.51 2.45 0.99
CA PHE A 49 4.18 3.04 1.13
C PHE A 49 4.19 4.47 1.68
N ARG A 50 5.21 4.86 2.46
CA ARG A 50 5.44 6.28 2.78
C ARG A 50 5.72 7.11 1.53
N GLU A 51 6.47 6.58 0.57
CA GLU A 51 6.72 7.27 -0.69
C GLU A 51 5.47 7.33 -1.55
N VAL A 52 4.70 6.25 -1.64
CA VAL A 52 3.39 6.24 -2.29
C VAL A 52 2.46 7.30 -1.67
N SER A 53 2.39 7.37 -0.34
CA SER A 53 1.56 8.34 0.39
C SER A 53 1.88 9.79 0.02
N LYS A 54 3.16 10.14 -0.17
CA LYS A 54 3.55 11.50 -0.58
C LYS A 54 3.07 11.87 -1.98
N ASN A 55 3.00 10.91 -2.89
CA ASN A 55 2.64 11.12 -4.29
C ASN A 55 1.15 10.89 -4.56
N LEU A 56 0.42 10.31 -3.60
CA LEU A 56 -0.97 9.87 -3.80
C LEU A 56 -1.92 11.02 -4.17
N GLU A 57 -1.76 12.21 -3.58
CA GLU A 57 -2.60 13.36 -3.91
C GLU A 57 -2.45 13.81 -5.36
N GLU A 58 -1.25 13.72 -5.93
CA GLU A 58 -1.01 13.98 -7.35
C GLU A 58 -1.66 12.89 -8.20
N TRP A 59 -1.47 11.63 -7.84
CA TRP A 59 -1.99 10.47 -8.58
C TRP A 59 -3.51 10.39 -8.58
N LYS A 60 -4.20 10.93 -7.56
CA LYS A 60 -5.66 11.07 -7.56
C LYS A 60 -6.18 11.82 -8.80
N SER A 61 -5.38 12.71 -9.39
CA SER A 61 -5.74 13.45 -10.60
C SER A 61 -5.40 12.71 -11.91
N GLU A 62 -4.56 11.68 -11.86
CA GLU A 62 -4.10 10.91 -13.01
C GLU A 62 -5.10 9.83 -13.46
N ASP A 63 -4.85 9.27 -14.65
CA ASP A 63 -5.52 8.05 -15.11
C ASP A 63 -4.96 6.82 -14.38
N ILE A 64 -5.82 5.83 -14.11
CA ILE A 64 -5.40 4.63 -13.38
C ILE A 64 -4.29 3.85 -14.10
N ASN A 65 -4.24 3.89 -15.44
CA ASN A 65 -3.18 3.26 -16.23
C ASN A 65 -1.83 3.97 -16.12
N THR A 66 -1.79 5.18 -15.57
CA THR A 66 -0.55 5.89 -15.26
C THR A 66 0.00 5.47 -13.89
N ILE A 67 -0.88 5.04 -12.98
CA ILE A 67 -0.55 4.67 -11.59
C ILE A 67 0.03 3.25 -11.51
N PHE A 68 -0.37 2.34 -12.40
CA PHE A 68 0.01 0.92 -12.44
C PHE A 68 0.58 0.51 -13.81
#